data_AF-A0A7I4CIE4-F1
#
_entry.id   AF-A0A7I4CIE4-F1
#
_cell.length_a   1.000
_cell.length_b   1.000
_cell.length_c   1.000
_cell.angle_alpha   90.00
_cell.angle_beta   90.00
_cell.angle_gamma   90.00
#
_symmetry.space_group_name_H-M   'P 1'
#
loop_
_entity.id
_entity.type
_entity.pdbx_description
1 polymer ?
#
loop_
_entity_poly.entity_id
_entity_poly.type
_entity_poly.pdbx_seq_one_letter_code
_entity_poly.pdbx_strand_id
1 'polypeptide(L)'
;MEEAAASSNFGSSTGTTPEHCQQMINRSLSRNSTVKFVREALTEAGCPVADKFFKPERCSIQAGGGFKQDEGIVICSNNVTHQDEVDVALTHELLHAYDHCRAVNSNWTNCEHHACNQSSQFEWRLRLET
;
A
#
# COMPACT_ATOMS: atom_id res chain seq x y z
N MET A 1 -19.59 -44.02 7.91
CA MET A 1 -19.80 -44.31 6.48
C MET A 1 -21.16 -43.72 6.16
N GLU A 2 -21.35 -42.67 5.40
CA GLU A 2 -20.52 -41.82 4.55
C GLU A 2 -21.40 -40.56 4.38
N GLU A 3 -20.87 -39.37 4.68
CA GLU A 3 -21.52 -38.10 4.34
C GLU A 3 -21.09 -37.71 2.92
N ALA A 4 -22.03 -37.41 2.04
CA ALA A 4 -21.74 -36.87 0.72
C ALA A 4 -22.61 -35.64 0.40
N ALA A 5 -21.87 -34.53 0.19
CA ALA A 5 -22.05 -33.49 -0.84
C ALA A 5 -23.34 -32.63 -0.85
N ALA A 6 -23.32 -31.34 -1.16
CA ALA A 6 -22.27 -30.36 -1.42
C ALA A 6 -22.92 -28.95 -1.48
N SER A 7 -22.12 -27.93 -1.15
CA SER A 7 -22.03 -26.58 -1.75
C SER A 7 -23.31 -25.72 -1.82
N SER A 8 -23.33 -24.48 -1.35
CA SER A 8 -22.34 -23.44 -1.66
C SER A 8 -22.38 -22.33 -0.61
N ASN A 9 -21.30 -22.16 0.15
CA ASN A 9 -21.10 -20.95 0.92
C ASN A 9 -20.55 -19.88 -0.03
N PHE A 10 -21.42 -19.00 -0.51
CA PHE A 10 -21.04 -17.84 -1.31
C PHE A 10 -20.32 -16.86 -0.36
N GLY A 11 -19.02 -17.11 -0.15
CA GLY A 11 -18.15 -16.21 0.58
C GLY A 11 -18.11 -14.88 -0.17
N SER A 12 -18.85 -13.90 0.34
CA SER A 12 -18.86 -12.53 -0.18
C SER A 12 -17.44 -11.99 -0.20
N SER A 13 -16.82 -11.96 -1.38
CA SER A 13 -15.51 -11.36 -1.57
C SER A 13 -15.67 -9.85 -1.46
N THR A 14 -15.38 -9.28 -0.29
CA THR A 14 -15.47 -7.83 0.00
C THR A 14 -14.36 -7.01 -0.66
N GLY A 15 -13.73 -7.52 -1.72
CA GLY A 15 -12.65 -6.86 -2.45
C GLY A 15 -12.66 -7.18 -3.93
N THR A 16 -11.82 -6.49 -4.68
CA THR A 16 -11.72 -6.54 -6.13
C THR A 16 -10.74 -7.61 -6.63
N THR A 17 -10.76 -7.89 -7.93
CA THR A 17 -9.79 -8.82 -8.55
C THR A 17 -8.40 -8.15 -8.68
N PRO A 18 -7.29 -8.92 -8.68
CA PRO A 18 -5.96 -8.35 -8.87
C PRO A 18 -5.83 -7.52 -10.16
N GLU A 19 -6.48 -7.95 -11.25
CA GLU A 19 -6.45 -7.26 -12.54
C GLU A 19 -7.15 -5.90 -12.46
N HIS A 20 -8.32 -5.84 -11.81
CA HIS A 20 -9.03 -4.59 -11.63
C HIS A 20 -8.30 -3.67 -10.64
N CYS A 21 -7.71 -4.23 -9.58
CA CYS A 21 -6.83 -3.50 -8.67
C CYS A 21 -5.65 -2.86 -9.42
N GLN A 22 -4.99 -3.59 -10.33
CA GLN A 22 -3.92 -3.04 -11.16
C GLN A 22 -4.38 -1.85 -12.00
N GLN A 23 -5.60 -1.90 -12.56
CA GLN A 23 -6.15 -0.78 -13.31
C GLN A 23 -6.38 0.44 -12.41
N MET A 24 -6.84 0.23 -11.18
CA MET A 24 -7.04 1.29 -10.20
C MET A 24 -5.72 1.91 -9.77
N ILE A 25 -4.68 1.10 -9.52
CA ILE A 25 -3.31 1.56 -9.24
C ILE A 25 -2.79 2.42 -10.40
N ASN A 26 -2.92 1.93 -11.64
CA ASN A 26 -2.49 2.68 -12.83
C ASN A 26 -3.24 4.01 -12.98
N ARG A 27 -4.52 4.04 -12.59
CA ARG A 27 -5.31 5.27 -12.56
C ARG A 27 -4.79 6.24 -11.51
N SER A 28 -4.47 5.78 -10.31
CA SER A 28 -3.87 6.59 -9.24
C SER A 28 -2.54 7.20 -9.71
N LEU A 29 -1.64 6.37 -10.24
CA LEU A 29 -0.33 6.81 -10.75
C LEU A 29 -0.44 7.86 -11.86
N SER A 30 -1.46 7.75 -12.71
CA SER A 30 -1.64 8.65 -13.87
C SER A 30 -2.47 9.89 -13.58
N ARG A 31 -3.40 9.87 -12.62
CA ARG A 31 -4.39 10.95 -12.42
C ARG A 31 -4.38 11.58 -11.04
N ASN A 32 -3.94 10.87 -10.00
CA ASN A 32 -3.95 11.41 -8.65
C ASN A 32 -2.75 12.33 -8.43
N SER A 33 -3.00 13.62 -8.15
CA SER A 33 -1.97 14.63 -7.98
C SER A 33 -1.09 14.38 -6.75
N THR A 34 -1.66 13.88 -5.66
CA THR A 34 -0.93 13.56 -4.43
C THR A 34 0.05 12.42 -4.66
N VAL A 35 -0.40 11.36 -5.34
CA VAL A 35 0.47 10.23 -5.72
C VAL A 35 1.66 10.70 -6.56
N LYS A 36 1.43 11.56 -7.56
CA LYS A 36 2.50 12.14 -8.39
C LYS A 36 3.46 12.98 -7.57
N PHE A 37 2.94 13.86 -6.73
CA PHE A 37 3.73 14.72 -5.86
C PHE A 37 4.68 13.92 -4.97
N VAL A 38 4.20 12.86 -4.31
CA VAL A 38 5.05 12.03 -3.45
C VAL A 38 6.11 11.27 -4.26
N ARG A 39 5.78 10.82 -5.48
CA ARG A 39 6.77 10.17 -6.38
C ARG A 39 7.86 11.14 -6.85
N GLU A 40 7.50 12.39 -7.11
CA GLU A 40 8.46 13.45 -7.44
C GLU A 40 9.36 13.73 -6.24
N ALA A 41 8.79 13.88 -5.03
CA ALA A 41 9.56 14.06 -3.80
C ALA A 41 10.53 12.89 -3.51
N LEU A 42 10.10 11.64 -3.76
CA LEU A 42 10.97 10.46 -3.70
C LEU A 42 12.15 10.54 -4.67
N THR A 43 11.90 11.03 -5.88
CA THR A 43 12.94 11.23 -6.90
C THR A 43 13.94 12.30 -6.46
N GLU A 44 13.45 13.42 -5.94
CA GLU A 44 14.29 14.51 -5.40
C GLU A 44 15.10 14.08 -4.17
N ALA A 45 14.52 13.21 -3.32
CA ALA A 45 15.19 12.63 -2.17
C ALA A 45 16.23 11.55 -2.55
N GLY A 46 16.38 11.19 -3.84
CA GLY A 46 17.36 10.23 -4.33
C GLY A 46 16.88 8.78 -4.39
N CYS A 47 15.58 8.52 -4.23
CA CYS A 47 14.99 7.17 -4.32
C CYS A 47 13.87 7.12 -5.38
N PRO A 48 14.19 7.20 -6.69
CA PRO A 48 13.19 7.14 -7.74
C PRO A 48 12.48 5.78 -7.75
N VAL A 49 11.15 5.80 -7.86
CA VAL A 49 10.31 4.59 -7.91
C VAL A 49 9.69 4.38 -9.30
N ALA A 50 9.96 3.23 -9.90
CA ALA A 50 9.43 2.83 -11.20
C ALA A 50 8.01 2.27 -11.10
N ASP A 51 7.27 2.18 -12.20
CA ASP A 51 5.87 1.69 -12.16
C ASP A 51 5.75 0.22 -11.71
N LYS A 52 6.79 -0.60 -11.94
CA LYS A 52 6.89 -1.98 -11.42
C LYS A 52 7.01 -2.07 -9.89
N PHE A 53 7.18 -0.94 -9.21
CA PHE A 53 7.25 -0.84 -7.76
C PHE A 53 5.87 -1.00 -7.10
N PHE A 54 4.78 -0.95 -7.88
CA PHE A 54 3.41 -1.05 -7.38
C PHE A 54 2.75 -2.30 -7.92
N LYS A 55 2.31 -3.21 -7.03
CA LYS A 55 1.70 -4.48 -7.43
C LYS A 55 0.44 -4.80 -6.60
N PRO A 56 -0.61 -5.37 -7.21
CA PRO A 56 -1.73 -5.93 -6.48
C PRO A 56 -1.37 -7.34 -5.97
N GLU A 57 -1.86 -7.69 -4.79
CA GLU A 57 -1.71 -9.03 -4.22
C GLU A 57 -2.96 -9.43 -3.44
N ARG A 58 -3.16 -10.74 -3.25
CA ARG A 58 -4.13 -11.25 -2.27
C ARG A 58 -3.46 -11.41 -0.92
N CYS A 59 -3.88 -10.62 0.05
CA CYS A 59 -3.30 -10.60 1.39
C CYS A 59 -4.12 -11.47 2.36
N SER A 60 -3.45 -12.19 3.26
CA SER A 60 -4.10 -12.88 4.37
C SER A 60 -4.51 -11.94 5.51
N ILE A 61 -3.90 -10.76 5.56
CA ILE A 61 -4.14 -9.72 6.56
C ILE A 61 -5.26 -8.78 6.10
N GLN A 62 -5.98 -8.17 7.04
CA GLN A 62 -7.02 -7.17 6.75
C GLN A 62 -6.43 -5.75 6.70
N ALA A 63 -5.69 -5.45 5.64
CA ALA A 63 -5.08 -4.14 5.38
C ALA A 63 -5.24 -3.75 3.90
N GLY A 64 -5.25 -2.44 3.60
CA GLY A 64 -5.38 -1.95 2.21
C GLY A 64 -4.11 -2.17 1.37
N GLY A 65 -2.95 -2.19 2.00
CA GLY A 65 -1.66 -2.36 1.33
C GLY A 65 -0.49 -2.45 2.32
N GLY A 66 0.74 -2.41 1.77
CA GLY A 66 1.97 -2.39 2.56
C GLY A 66 3.20 -2.04 1.72
N PHE A 67 4.15 -1.33 2.31
CA PHE A 67 5.48 -1.05 1.76
C PHE A 67 6.55 -1.98 2.34
N LYS A 68 7.41 -2.52 1.46
CA LYS A 68 8.65 -3.22 1.83
C LYS A 68 9.79 -2.74 0.94
N GLN A 69 10.96 -2.51 1.53
CA GLN A 69 12.13 -1.95 0.82
C GLN A 69 12.52 -2.76 -0.44
N ASP A 70 12.56 -4.08 -0.33
CA ASP A 70 13.01 -4.96 -1.42
C ASP A 70 11.89 -5.32 -2.42
N GLU A 71 10.62 -5.21 -2.01
CA GLU A 71 9.48 -5.68 -2.80
C GLU A 71 8.63 -4.56 -3.41
N GLY A 72 8.78 -3.33 -2.92
CA GLY A 72 7.97 -2.18 -3.28
C GLY A 72 6.66 -2.08 -2.50
N ILE A 73 5.66 -1.49 -3.14
CA ILE A 73 4.34 -1.25 -2.58
C ILE A 73 3.35 -2.29 -3.10
N VAL A 74 2.67 -2.93 -2.16
CA VAL A 74 1.62 -3.92 -2.39
C VAL A 74 0.27 -3.31 -2.05
N ILE A 75 -0.73 -3.51 -2.90
CA ILE A 75 -2.13 -3.21 -2.60
C ILE A 75 -2.92 -4.52 -2.52
N CYS A 76 -3.60 -4.72 -1.40
CA CYS A 76 -4.32 -5.96 -1.11
C CYS A 76 -5.67 -5.98 -1.83
N SER A 77 -5.73 -6.63 -3.00
CA SER A 77 -6.92 -6.59 -3.88
C SER A 77 -8.18 -7.11 -3.19
N ASN A 78 -8.05 -8.08 -2.29
CA ASN A 78 -9.16 -8.66 -1.53
C ASN A 78 -9.68 -7.78 -0.38
N ASN A 79 -9.04 -6.63 -0.12
CA ASN A 79 -9.42 -5.70 0.95
C ASN A 79 -9.77 -4.30 0.42
N VAL A 80 -9.74 -4.10 -0.90
CA VAL A 80 -10.12 -2.84 -1.55
C VAL A 80 -11.16 -3.09 -2.63
N THR A 81 -12.14 -2.21 -2.72
CA THR A 81 -13.26 -2.28 -3.68
C THR A 81 -13.33 -1.01 -4.54
N HIS A 82 -13.03 0.16 -3.96
CA HIS A 82 -13.24 1.45 -4.61
C HIS A 82 -11.95 2.23 -4.86
N GLN A 83 -11.98 3.15 -5.84
CA GLN A 83 -10.79 3.86 -6.32
C GLN A 83 -10.15 4.74 -5.24
N ASP A 84 -10.98 5.36 -4.40
CA ASP A 84 -10.58 6.14 -3.24
C ASP A 84 -9.82 5.30 -2.20
N GLU A 85 -10.22 4.06 -1.96
CA GLU A 85 -9.50 3.15 -1.06
C GLU A 85 -8.10 2.84 -1.59
N VAL A 86 -7.96 2.60 -2.90
CA VAL A 86 -6.66 2.40 -3.55
C VAL A 86 -5.82 3.68 -3.52
N ASP A 87 -6.43 4.85 -3.77
CA ASP A 87 -5.73 6.13 -3.72
C ASP A 87 -5.17 6.42 -2.32
N VAL A 88 -5.95 6.17 -1.27
CA VAL A 88 -5.53 6.35 0.13
C VAL A 88 -4.43 5.34 0.49
N ALA A 89 -4.63 4.06 0.20
CA ALA A 89 -3.64 3.03 0.50
C ALA A 89 -2.32 3.29 -0.23
N LEU A 90 -2.36 3.56 -1.54
CA LEU A 90 -1.18 3.83 -2.35
C LEU A 90 -0.43 5.07 -1.87
N THR A 91 -1.15 6.15 -1.53
CA THR A 91 -0.53 7.37 -1.00
C THR A 91 0.16 7.10 0.34
N HIS A 92 -0.49 6.35 1.23
CA HIS A 92 0.08 5.99 2.53
C HIS A 92 1.36 5.18 2.40
N GLU A 93 1.35 4.13 1.57
CA GLU A 93 2.55 3.31 1.37
C GLU A 93 3.68 4.07 0.66
N LEU A 94 3.34 5.03 -0.21
CA LEU A 94 4.31 5.94 -0.81
C LEU A 94 4.97 6.86 0.21
N LEU A 95 4.21 7.36 1.19
CA LEU A 95 4.77 8.15 2.28
C LEU A 95 5.72 7.32 3.15
N HIS A 96 5.39 6.05 3.43
CA HIS A 96 6.32 5.14 4.11
C HIS A 96 7.62 4.95 3.33
N ALA A 97 7.53 4.78 2.01
CA ALA A 97 8.72 4.71 1.16
C ALA A 97 9.54 6.01 1.20
N TYR A 98 8.88 7.17 1.23
CA TYR A 98 9.53 8.47 1.30
C TYR A 98 10.25 8.71 2.63
N ASP A 99 9.58 8.44 3.75
CA ASP A 99 10.15 8.58 5.09
C ASP A 99 11.36 7.66 5.26
N HIS A 100 11.25 6.43 4.76
CA HIS A 100 12.37 5.49 4.72
C HIS A 100 13.55 6.04 3.89
N CYS A 101 13.28 6.51 2.66
CA CYS A 101 14.30 7.09 1.79
C CYS A 101 15.04 8.24 2.47
N ARG A 102 14.30 9.16 3.10
CA ARG A 102 14.88 10.30 3.81
C ARG A 102 15.71 9.90 5.02
N ALA A 103 15.29 8.87 5.76
CA ALA A 103 16.06 8.37 6.89
C ALA A 103 17.40 7.76 6.44
N VAL A 104 17.42 7.07 5.30
CA VAL A 104 18.66 6.51 4.74
C VAL A 104 19.57 7.59 4.16
N ASN A 105 19.00 8.58 3.47
CA ASN A 105 19.78 9.63 2.77
C ASN A 105 20.13 10.85 3.63
N SER A 106 19.61 10.96 4.86
CA SER A 106 20.01 12.02 5.79
C SER A 106 21.36 11.68 6.42
N ASN A 107 22.38 12.52 6.21
CA ASN A 107 23.67 12.40 6.88
C ASN A 107 23.50 12.40 8.42
N TRP A 108 23.81 11.26 9.04
CA TRP A 108 23.66 10.94 10.47
C TRP A 108 24.59 11.72 11.43
N THR A 109 25.12 12.87 11.01
CA THR A 109 25.95 13.72 11.88
C THR A 109 25.14 14.69 12.73
N ASN A 110 23.80 14.68 12.63
CA ASN A 110 22.94 15.53 13.43
C ASN A 110 21.79 14.72 14.08
N CYS A 111 21.94 14.39 15.36
CA CYS A 111 21.05 13.54 16.16
C CYS A 111 19.63 14.11 16.41
N GLU A 112 19.19 15.16 15.72
CA GLU A 112 17.87 15.79 15.98
C GLU A 112 16.69 15.05 15.33
N HIS A 113 16.91 14.01 14.51
CA HIS A 113 15.85 13.33 13.75
C HIS A 113 15.63 11.84 14.12
N HIS A 114 15.75 11.49 15.40
CA HIS A 114 15.62 10.09 15.87
C HIS A 114 14.19 9.60 16.15
N ALA A 115 13.15 10.40 15.95
CA ALA A 115 11.83 10.09 16.53
C ALA A 115 10.91 9.16 15.71
N CYS A 116 11.22 8.81 14.45
CA CYS A 116 10.28 8.05 13.59
C CYS A 116 10.81 6.70 13.08
N ASN A 117 12.00 6.24 13.47
CA ASN A 117 12.55 4.98 12.96
C ASN A 117 12.32 3.79 13.90
N GLN A 118 11.05 3.48 14.19
CA GLN A 118 10.60 2.15 14.64
C GLN A 118 9.08 2.20 14.90
N SER A 119 8.25 1.93 13.88
CA SER A 119 6.85 1.46 14.00
C SER A 119 6.21 1.30 12.60
N SER A 120 6.81 0.52 11.70
CA SER A 120 6.16 0.11 10.44
C SER A 120 5.61 -1.31 10.49
N GLN A 121 5.43 -1.86 11.69
CA GLN A 121 4.70 -3.11 11.91
C GLN A 121 3.25 -2.77 12.22
N PHE A 122 2.38 -3.06 11.26
CA PHE A 122 0.95 -3.40 11.43
C PHE A 122 0.14 -2.57 12.44
N GLU A 123 -0.72 -1.67 11.95
CA GLU A 123 -2.16 -1.67 12.29
C GLU A 123 -2.88 -0.51 11.57
N TRP A 124 -3.66 -0.85 10.54
CA TRP A 124 -4.77 -0.02 10.10
C TRP A 124 -6.01 -0.40 10.90
N ARG A 125 -6.20 0.23 12.07
CA ARG A 125 -7.50 0.20 12.76
C ARG A 125 -7.89 1.59 13.24
N LEU A 126 -8.25 2.47 12.31
CA LEU A 126 -9.18 3.55 12.59
C LEU A 126 -10.29 3.57 11.54
N ARG A 127 -11.25 2.71 11.81
CA ARG A 127 -12.65 2.88 11.43
C ARG A 127 -13.10 4.23 11.96
N LEU A 128 -13.51 5.14 11.08
CA LEU A 128 -14.32 6.29 11.47
C LEU A 128 -15.68 5.76 11.92
N GLU A 129 -15.80 5.46 13.21
CA GLU A 129 -17.09 5.36 13.91
C GLU A 129 -17.30 6.70 14.64
N THR A 130 -18.05 7.59 13.99
CA THR A 130 -19.25 8.27 14.54
C THR A 130 -20.05 8.85 13.39
#